data_AF-A0A241Q3N6-F1
#
_entry.id   AF-A0A241Q3N6-F1
#
_cell.length_a   1.000
_cell.length_b   1.000
_cell.length_c   1.000
_cell.angle_alpha   90.00
_cell.angle_beta   90.00
_cell.angle_gamma   90.00
#
_symmetry.space_group_name_H-M   'P 1'
#
loop_
_entity.id
_entity.type
_entity.pdbx_description
1 polymer ?
#
loop_
_entity_poly.entity_id
_entity_poly.type
_entity_poly.pdbx_seq_one_letter_code
_entity_poly.pdbx_strand_id
1 'polypeptide(L)'
;MKKIISFLILLSLIFVACGKENSIGEFIDKEKISSEYNIEKEDENSIEFTDKDEDAPIFKIFTFQKILKIDYNNPNKLDKMEEYYLSNNCKTIYKDEETLIISGEENDDQSYGYNIHTFDNSKTELSIIVSVGATRKLSEAELVNMLKEAKSFIKK
;
A
#
# COMPACT_ATOMS: atom_id res chain seq x y z
N MET A 1 2.36 5.33 -16.54
CA MET A 1 1.84 4.77 -15.28
C MET A 1 2.65 3.57 -14.80
N LYS A 2 2.74 2.46 -15.56
CA LYS A 2 3.51 1.24 -15.17
C LYS A 2 4.95 1.49 -14.68
N LYS A 3 5.73 2.40 -15.29
CA LYS A 3 7.09 2.74 -14.85
C LYS A 3 7.15 3.44 -13.48
N ILE A 4 6.18 4.30 -13.16
CA ILE A 4 6.10 5.05 -11.89
C ILE A 4 5.68 4.10 -10.77
N ILE A 5 4.70 3.25 -11.06
CA ILE A 5 4.22 2.23 -10.14
C ILE A 5 5.32 1.20 -9.86
N SER A 6 6.12 0.82 -10.88
CA SER A 6 7.28 -0.08 -10.69
C SER A 6 8.36 0.48 -9.76
N PHE A 7 8.55 1.80 -9.70
CA PHE A 7 9.47 2.44 -8.74
C PHE A 7 8.90 2.40 -7.31
N LEU A 8 7.59 2.56 -7.17
CA LEU A 8 6.87 2.57 -5.91
C LEU A 8 6.74 1.17 -5.26
N ILE A 9 6.58 0.12 -6.07
CA ILE A 9 6.52 -1.28 -5.61
C ILE A 9 7.86 -1.75 -5.04
N LEU A 10 9.00 -1.27 -5.56
CA LEU A 10 10.32 -1.76 -5.10
C LEU A 10 10.58 -1.44 -3.62
N LEU A 11 9.91 -0.43 -3.07
CA LEU A 11 10.05 0.02 -1.68
C LEU A 11 9.13 -0.70 -0.68
N SER A 12 8.10 -1.42 -1.12
CA SER A 12 7.17 -2.11 -0.20
C SER A 12 7.78 -3.32 0.51
N LEU A 13 8.99 -3.74 0.11
CA LEU A 13 9.66 -4.96 0.56
C LEU A 13 10.42 -4.84 1.90
N ILE A 14 10.13 -3.82 2.72
CA ILE A 14 10.92 -3.52 3.93
C ILE A 14 10.70 -4.55 5.06
N PHE A 15 9.58 -5.28 5.05
CA PHE A 15 9.24 -6.20 6.13
C PHE A 15 9.46 -7.68 5.75
N VAL A 16 10.03 -8.42 6.69
CA VAL A 16 10.15 -9.88 6.59
C VAL A 16 8.76 -10.48 6.82
N ALA A 17 8.17 -11.00 5.74
CA ALA A 17 6.95 -11.80 5.82
C ALA A 17 7.22 -13.08 6.62
N CYS A 18 6.51 -13.28 7.72
CA CYS A 18 6.62 -14.51 8.52
C CYS A 18 5.29 -14.82 9.21
N GLY A 19 4.86 -16.09 9.19
CA GLY A 19 3.82 -16.55 10.09
C GLY A 19 3.21 -17.90 9.70
N LYS A 20 3.50 -18.93 10.50
CA LYS A 20 2.99 -20.31 10.39
C LYS A 20 1.55 -20.53 10.88
N GLU A 21 0.88 -19.51 11.43
CA GLU A 21 -0.35 -19.76 12.18
C GLU A 21 -1.63 -19.76 11.35
N ASN A 22 -1.80 -18.85 10.39
CA ASN A 22 -2.92 -18.80 9.44
C ASN A 22 -2.54 -17.98 8.19
N SER A 23 -3.12 -18.32 7.04
CA SER A 23 -2.83 -17.64 5.76
C SER A 23 -3.47 -16.24 5.73
N ILE A 24 -2.84 -15.29 5.02
CA ILE A 24 -3.40 -13.93 4.91
C ILE A 24 -4.83 -13.91 4.33
N GLY A 25 -5.15 -14.87 3.45
CA GLY A 25 -6.48 -15.02 2.85
C GLY A 25 -7.61 -15.30 3.85
N GLU A 26 -7.29 -15.74 5.07
CA GLU A 26 -8.30 -15.90 6.13
C GLU A 26 -8.81 -14.55 6.64
N PHE A 27 -7.96 -13.52 6.65
CA PHE A 27 -8.30 -12.19 7.17
C PHE A 27 -8.85 -11.24 6.10
N ILE A 28 -8.70 -11.58 4.82
CA ILE A 28 -9.04 -10.74 3.68
C ILE A 28 -10.27 -11.26 2.93
N ASP A 29 -11.19 -10.37 2.56
CA ASP A 29 -12.41 -10.64 1.79
C ASP A 29 -12.09 -10.83 0.29
N LYS A 30 -11.65 -12.03 -0.06
CA LYS A 30 -11.24 -12.37 -1.43
C LYS A 30 -12.39 -12.38 -2.43
N GLU A 31 -13.61 -12.64 -1.99
CA GLU A 31 -14.79 -12.59 -2.85
C GLU A 31 -15.03 -11.14 -3.29
N LYS A 32 -15.01 -10.20 -2.34
CA LYS A 32 -15.12 -8.79 -2.65
C LYS A 32 -13.98 -8.30 -3.54
N ILE A 33 -12.73 -8.63 -3.21
CA ILE A 33 -11.56 -8.27 -4.04
C ILE A 33 -11.75 -8.78 -5.46
N SER A 34 -12.06 -10.06 -5.65
CA SER A 34 -12.20 -10.64 -7.00
C SER A 34 -13.35 -10.02 -7.80
N SER A 35 -14.38 -9.50 -7.12
CA SER A 35 -15.49 -8.81 -7.77
C SER A 35 -15.08 -7.44 -8.34
N GLU A 36 -14.16 -6.74 -7.69
CA GLU A 36 -13.77 -5.35 -8.01
C GLU A 36 -12.39 -5.23 -8.70
N TYR A 37 -11.46 -6.15 -8.40
CA TYR A 37 -10.04 -6.10 -8.73
C TYR A 37 -9.52 -7.41 -9.35
N ASN A 38 -8.33 -7.37 -9.93
CA ASN A 38 -7.57 -8.56 -10.33
C ASN A 38 -6.60 -8.94 -9.20
N ILE A 39 -6.63 -10.19 -8.74
CA ILE A 39 -5.61 -10.71 -7.81
C ILE A 39 -4.39 -11.11 -8.63
N GLU A 40 -3.27 -10.42 -8.41
CA GLU A 40 -2.01 -10.66 -9.14
C GLU A 40 -1.14 -11.70 -8.45
N LYS A 41 -1.11 -11.66 -7.11
CA LYS A 41 -0.28 -12.56 -6.30
C LYS A 41 -0.95 -12.84 -4.97
N GLU A 42 -0.89 -14.10 -4.54
CA GLU A 42 -1.25 -14.52 -3.19
C GLU A 42 -0.24 -15.57 -2.71
N ASP A 43 0.29 -15.39 -1.51
CA ASP A 43 1.00 -16.42 -0.75
C ASP A 43 0.53 -16.43 0.71
N GLU A 44 1.13 -17.27 1.55
CA GLU A 44 0.72 -17.43 2.95
C GLU A 44 0.74 -16.10 3.75
N ASN A 45 1.60 -15.17 3.35
CA ASN A 45 1.88 -13.96 4.11
C ASN A 45 1.55 -12.66 3.38
N SER A 46 1.22 -12.72 2.09
CA SER A 46 0.92 -11.53 1.30
C SER A 46 -0.14 -11.77 0.24
N ILE A 47 -0.91 -10.74 -0.05
CA ILE A 47 -1.82 -10.68 -1.19
C ILE A 47 -1.68 -9.33 -1.87
N GLU A 48 -1.55 -9.35 -3.19
CA GLU A 48 -1.47 -8.18 -4.05
C GLU A 48 -2.57 -8.24 -5.11
N PHE A 49 -3.27 -7.12 -5.30
CA PHE A 49 -4.34 -6.99 -6.28
C PHE A 49 -4.39 -5.59 -6.88
N THR A 50 -4.88 -5.50 -8.11
CA THR A 50 -4.80 -4.29 -8.94
C THR A 50 -6.12 -3.97 -9.62
N ASP A 51 -6.29 -2.70 -10.03
CA ASP A 51 -7.44 -2.30 -10.85
C ASP A 51 -7.54 -3.17 -12.11
N LYS A 52 -8.77 -3.50 -12.50
CA LYS A 52 -9.03 -4.34 -13.70
C LYS A 52 -8.65 -3.64 -15.01
N ASP A 53 -8.76 -2.32 -15.04
CA ASP A 53 -8.45 -1.47 -16.18
C ASP A 53 -7.07 -0.82 -15.99
N GLU A 54 -6.08 -1.28 -16.75
CA GLU A 54 -4.71 -0.76 -16.69
C GLU A 54 -4.57 0.67 -17.22
N ASP A 55 -5.54 1.13 -18.02
CA ASP A 55 -5.56 2.46 -18.62
C ASP A 55 -6.41 3.46 -17.81
N ALA A 56 -6.89 3.04 -16.63
CA ALA A 56 -7.66 3.89 -15.74
C ALA A 56 -6.90 5.18 -15.40
N PRO A 57 -7.56 6.37 -15.39
CA PRO A 57 -6.93 7.64 -15.05
C PRO A 57 -6.29 7.65 -13.64
N ILE A 58 -6.76 6.76 -12.77
CA ILE A 58 -6.19 6.44 -11.47
C ILE A 58 -6.09 4.91 -11.42
N PHE A 59 -4.88 4.40 -11.33
CA PHE A 59 -4.59 2.99 -11.21
C PHE A 59 -4.03 2.68 -9.83
N LYS A 60 -4.60 1.69 -9.15
CA LYS A 60 -4.30 1.31 -7.78
C LYS A 60 -3.76 -0.11 -7.73
N ILE A 61 -2.74 -0.29 -6.90
CA ILE A 61 -2.24 -1.58 -6.45
C ILE A 61 -2.37 -1.61 -4.94
N PHE A 62 -3.02 -2.64 -4.42
CA PHE A 62 -3.14 -2.90 -3.00
C PHE A 62 -2.27 -4.09 -2.66
N THR A 63 -1.42 -3.93 -1.64
CA THR A 63 -0.59 -5.00 -1.10
C THR A 63 -0.88 -5.11 0.39
N PHE A 64 -1.27 -6.30 0.83
CA PHE A 64 -1.38 -6.64 2.24
C PHE A 64 -0.25 -7.62 2.56
N GLN A 65 0.48 -7.36 3.63
CA GLN A 65 1.60 -8.20 4.05
C GLN A 65 1.55 -8.39 5.56
N LYS A 66 1.64 -9.65 6.01
CA LYS A 66 1.89 -9.96 7.42
C LYS A 66 3.31 -9.53 7.79
N ILE A 67 3.45 -8.84 8.92
CA ILE A 67 4.74 -8.40 9.42
C ILE A 67 5.03 -9.00 10.79
N LEU A 68 6.31 -9.04 11.17
CA LEU A 68 6.67 -9.51 12.50
C LEU A 68 6.18 -8.53 13.56
N LYS A 69 5.72 -9.08 14.70
CA LYS A 69 5.30 -8.27 15.85
C LYS A 69 6.38 -7.30 16.35
N ILE A 70 7.66 -7.68 16.24
CA ILE A 70 8.78 -6.79 16.61
C ILE A 70 8.87 -5.58 15.68
N ASP A 71 8.59 -5.77 14.39
CA ASP A 71 8.57 -4.70 13.40
C ASP A 71 7.32 -3.82 13.55
N TYR A 72 6.16 -4.43 13.80
CA TYR A 72 4.91 -3.72 14.10
C TYR A 72 5.07 -2.81 15.33
N ASN A 73 5.68 -3.33 16.39
CA ASN A 73 5.88 -2.62 17.65
C ASN A 73 7.07 -1.64 17.63
N ASN A 74 7.83 -1.57 16.54
CA ASN A 74 8.92 -0.61 16.43
C ASN A 74 8.32 0.81 16.37
N PRO A 75 8.58 1.69 17.36
CA PRO A 75 8.01 3.03 17.39
C PRO A 75 8.48 3.90 16.22
N ASN A 76 9.64 3.58 15.63
CA ASN A 76 10.25 4.35 14.55
C ASN A 76 10.00 3.71 13.18
N LYS A 77 9.01 2.80 13.04
CA LYS A 77 8.75 2.07 11.79
C LYS A 77 8.42 3.03 10.63
N LEU A 78 7.58 4.04 10.86
CA LEU A 78 7.23 5.04 9.86
C LEU A 78 8.36 6.04 9.62
N ASP A 79 9.12 6.42 10.65
CA ASP A 79 10.25 7.37 10.51
C ASP A 79 11.29 6.83 9.53
N LYS A 80 11.69 5.57 9.70
CA LYS A 80 12.66 4.92 8.79
C LYS A 80 12.16 4.86 7.34
N MET A 81 10.87 4.63 7.15
CA MET A 81 10.27 4.61 5.81
C MET A 81 10.24 6.01 5.22
N GLU A 82 9.79 7.01 5.98
CA GLU A 82 9.77 8.41 5.55
C GLU A 82 11.16 8.91 5.18
N GLU A 83 12.18 8.67 6.01
CA GLU A 83 13.58 9.02 5.73
C GLU A 83 14.07 8.45 4.40
N TYR A 84 13.72 7.19 4.11
CA TYR A 84 14.03 6.57 2.83
C TYR A 84 13.37 7.32 1.67
N TYR A 85 12.08 7.60 1.75
CA TYR A 85 11.34 8.30 0.69
C TYR A 85 11.89 9.71 0.45
N LEU A 86 12.11 10.48 1.51
CA LEU A 86 12.66 11.84 1.42
C LEU A 86 14.07 11.84 0.80
N SER A 87 14.86 10.80 1.05
CA SER A 87 16.18 10.62 0.43
C SER A 87 16.13 10.26 -1.06
N ASN A 88 14.95 9.92 -1.59
CA ASN A 88 14.69 9.55 -2.99
C ASN A 88 13.73 10.54 -3.68
N ASN A 89 13.88 11.84 -3.40
CA ASN A 89 13.12 12.94 -4.01
C ASN A 89 11.59 12.87 -3.85
N CYS A 90 11.10 12.06 -2.91
CA CYS A 90 9.69 11.98 -2.61
C CYS A 90 9.30 13.04 -1.57
N LYS A 91 8.00 13.28 -1.39
CA LYS A 91 7.48 14.27 -0.42
C LYS A 91 6.40 13.63 0.45
N THR A 92 6.46 13.88 1.75
CA THR A 92 5.39 13.52 2.69
C THR A 92 4.18 14.42 2.44
N ILE A 93 3.03 13.79 2.24
CA ILE A 93 1.72 14.45 2.15
C ILE A 93 1.03 14.41 3.51
N TYR A 94 1.05 13.24 4.16
CA TYR A 94 0.37 13.01 5.43
C TYR A 94 1.15 11.99 6.24
N LYS A 95 1.16 12.16 7.56
CA LYS A 95 1.72 11.21 8.50
C LYS A 95 0.99 11.28 9.85
N ASP A 96 0.64 10.12 10.38
CA ASP A 96 0.19 9.95 11.77
C ASP A 96 0.97 8.80 12.44
N GLU A 97 0.45 8.25 13.54
CA GLU A 97 1.10 7.18 14.30
C GLU A 97 1.22 5.86 13.52
N GLU A 98 0.29 5.57 12.60
CA GLU A 98 0.22 4.28 11.91
C GLU A 98 0.20 4.40 10.38
N THR A 99 0.09 5.62 9.84
CA THR A 99 -0.08 5.88 8.41
C THR A 99 0.93 6.90 7.90
N LEU A 100 1.49 6.62 6.72
CA LEU A 100 2.34 7.53 5.96
C LEU A 100 1.86 7.59 4.50
N ILE A 101 1.62 8.80 3.99
CA ILE A 101 1.28 9.05 2.59
C ILE A 101 2.39 9.89 1.96
N ILE A 102 2.96 9.36 0.88
CA ILE A 102 4.06 9.95 0.15
C ILE A 102 3.66 10.16 -1.31
N SER A 103 4.05 11.29 -1.91
CA SER A 103 4.14 11.42 -3.37
C SER A 103 5.56 11.18 -3.88
N GLY A 104 5.67 10.47 -5.00
CA GLY A 104 6.92 10.35 -5.76
C GLY A 104 7.35 11.67 -6.41
N GLU A 105 8.48 11.63 -7.11
CA GLU A 105 8.99 12.75 -7.89
C GLU A 105 7.99 13.15 -8.99
N GLU A 106 7.68 14.46 -9.10
CA GLU A 106 6.85 15.00 -10.18
C GLU A 106 7.69 14.95 -11.47
N ASN A 107 7.37 14.02 -12.37
CA ASN A 107 8.02 13.92 -13.68
C ASN A 107 7.36 14.90 -14.67
N ASP A 108 8.13 15.37 -15.66
CA ASP A 108 7.65 16.29 -16.71
C ASP A 108 6.52 15.71 -17.60
N ASP A 109 6.21 14.41 -17.46
CA ASP A 109 5.22 13.68 -18.24
C ASP A 109 3.79 13.74 -17.66
N GLN A 110 3.52 14.67 -16.73
CA GLN A 110 2.22 14.86 -16.06
C GLN A 110 1.68 13.61 -15.35
N SER A 111 2.59 12.73 -14.94
CA SER A 111 2.25 11.52 -14.22
C SER A 111 2.53 11.67 -12.73
N TYR A 112 1.60 11.20 -11.91
CA TYR A 112 1.67 11.34 -10.45
C TYR A 112 1.70 9.96 -9.81
N GLY A 113 2.66 9.75 -8.90
CA GLY A 113 2.82 8.53 -8.14
C GLY A 113 2.63 8.78 -6.65
N TYR A 114 1.92 7.90 -5.97
CA TYR A 114 1.71 7.97 -4.53
C TYR A 114 1.88 6.59 -3.90
N ASN A 115 2.40 6.56 -2.68
CA ASN A 115 2.37 5.39 -1.82
C ASN A 115 1.69 5.76 -0.50
N ILE A 116 0.70 4.97 -0.13
CA ILE A 116 0.07 5.01 1.19
C ILE A 116 0.53 3.77 1.93
N HIS A 117 1.17 3.94 3.07
CA HIS A 117 1.51 2.86 4.00
C HIS A 117 0.65 3.02 5.24
N THR A 118 0.06 1.94 5.71
CA THR A 118 -0.62 1.91 7.01
C THR A 118 -0.34 0.58 7.70
N PHE A 119 -0.30 0.61 9.03
CA PHE A 119 -0.24 -0.59 9.85
C PHE A 119 -1.58 -0.84 10.52
N ASP A 120 -2.01 -2.10 10.52
CA ASP A 120 -3.26 -2.56 11.14
C ASP A 120 -2.99 -3.78 12.01
N ASN A 121 -3.60 -3.84 13.18
CA ASN A 121 -3.54 -5.00 14.08
C ASN A 121 -4.93 -5.48 14.53
N SER A 122 -5.99 -5.13 13.79
CA SER A 122 -7.38 -5.49 14.16
C SER A 122 -7.66 -6.99 14.10
N LYS A 123 -6.95 -7.71 13.21
CA LYS A 123 -7.03 -9.18 13.04
C LYS A 123 -5.68 -9.85 13.24
N THR A 124 -4.62 -9.28 12.66
CA THR A 124 -3.22 -9.71 12.74
C THR A 124 -2.34 -8.51 12.40
N GLU A 125 -1.05 -8.53 12.74
CA GLU A 125 -0.10 -7.48 12.37
C GLU A 125 0.11 -7.42 10.85
N LEU A 126 -0.51 -6.42 10.22
CA LEU A 126 -0.48 -6.18 8.79
C LEU A 126 0.22 -4.86 8.47
N SER A 127 1.05 -4.89 7.43
CA SER A 127 1.39 -3.74 6.61
C SER A 127 0.45 -3.72 5.41
N ILE A 128 -0.22 -2.59 5.20
CA ILE A 128 -1.11 -2.37 4.06
C ILE A 128 -0.55 -1.22 3.24
N ILE A 129 -0.39 -1.47 1.96
CA ILE A 129 0.26 -0.55 1.03
C ILE A 129 -0.69 -0.31 -0.14
N VAL A 130 -0.92 0.95 -0.46
CA VAL A 130 -1.66 1.35 -1.66
C VAL A 130 -0.73 2.17 -2.55
N SER A 131 -0.29 1.57 -3.65
CA SER A 131 0.49 2.25 -4.69
C SER A 131 -0.48 2.82 -5.73
N VAL A 132 -0.38 4.11 -6.02
CA VAL A 132 -1.31 4.82 -6.89
C VAL A 132 -0.55 5.52 -8.00
N GLY A 133 -0.91 5.23 -9.25
CA GLY A 133 -0.56 6.04 -10.41
C GLY A 133 -1.75 6.87 -10.87
N ALA A 134 -1.55 8.14 -11.20
CA ALA A 134 -2.62 9.00 -11.69
C ALA A 134 -2.16 9.92 -12.83
N THR A 135 -3.09 10.26 -13.73
CA THR A 135 -2.89 11.24 -14.82
C THR A 135 -3.16 12.68 -14.40
N ARG A 136 -3.49 12.90 -13.12
CA ARG A 136 -3.67 14.20 -12.49
C ARG A 136 -3.21 14.15 -11.04
N LYS A 137 -2.97 15.33 -10.47
CA LYS A 137 -2.72 15.45 -9.04
C LYS A 137 -3.95 15.00 -8.24
N LEU A 138 -3.72 14.15 -7.24
CA LEU A 138 -4.72 13.72 -6.27
C LEU A 138 -4.64 14.57 -5.01
N SER A 139 -5.79 14.85 -4.42
CA SER A 139 -5.89 15.50 -3.11
C SER A 139 -5.64 14.51 -1.97
N GLU A 140 -5.21 15.01 -0.81
CA GLU A 140 -5.07 14.20 0.41
C GLU A 140 -6.36 13.44 0.75
N ALA A 141 -7.52 14.09 0.60
CA ALA A 141 -8.81 13.46 0.87
C ALA A 141 -9.10 12.26 -0.05
N GLU A 142 -8.70 12.32 -1.33
CA GLU A 142 -8.82 11.19 -2.26
C GLU A 142 -7.90 10.04 -1.83
N LEU A 143 -6.66 10.33 -1.46
CA LEU A 143 -5.70 9.33 -0.98
C LEU A 143 -6.19 8.66 0.32
N VAL A 144 -6.73 9.44 1.26
CA VAL A 144 -7.34 8.92 2.50
C VAL A 144 -8.57 8.05 2.20
N ASN A 145 -9.35 8.35 1.15
CA ASN A 145 -10.46 7.49 0.77
C ASN A 145 -9.99 6.16 0.16
N MET A 146 -8.89 6.14 -0.59
CA MET A 146 -8.27 4.88 -1.07
C MET A 146 -7.74 4.02 0.07
N LEU A 147 -7.25 4.64 1.15
CA LEU A 147 -6.90 3.93 2.39
C LEU A 147 -8.12 3.29 3.06
N LYS A 148 -9.25 4.02 3.15
CA LYS A 148 -10.51 3.47 3.69
C LYS A 148 -11.02 2.31 2.83
N GLU A 149 -10.89 2.44 1.51
CA GLU A 149 -11.20 1.38 0.57
C GLU A 149 -10.34 0.13 0.84
N ALA A 150 -9.02 0.29 0.97
CA ALA A 150 -8.12 -0.82 1.34
C ALA A 150 -8.59 -1.51 2.62
N LYS A 151 -8.79 -0.75 3.70
CA LYS A 151 -9.25 -1.31 4.99
C LYS A 151 -10.61 -2.02 4.90
N SER A 152 -11.44 -1.69 3.91
CA SER A 152 -12.73 -2.34 3.69
C SER A 152 -12.65 -3.79 3.18
N PHE A 153 -11.47 -4.24 2.75
CA PHE A 153 -11.22 -5.64 2.36
C PHE A 153 -10.79 -6.52 3.54
N ILE A 154 -10.52 -5.95 4.72
CA ILE A 154 -10.29 -6.72 5.93
C ILE A 154 -11.66 -7.22 6.41
N LYS A 155 -11.78 -8.54 6.63
CA LYS A 155 -13.01 -9.12 7.16
C LYS A 155 -13.31 -8.54 8.55
N LYS A 156 -14.59 -8.27 8.82
CA LYS A 156 -15.05 -7.79 10.12
C LYS A 156 -14.96 -8.84 11.20
#